data_AF-A0A1A8XR30-F1
#
_entry.id   AF-A0A1A8XR30-F1
#
_cell.length_a   1.000
_cell.length_b   1.000
_cell.length_c   1.000
_cell.angle_alpha   90.00
_cell.angle_beta   90.00
_cell.angle_gamma   90.00
#
_symmetry.space_group_name_H-M   'P 1'
#
loop_
_entity.id
_entity.type
_entity.pdbx_description
1 polymer ?
#
loop_
_entity_poly.entity_id
_entity_poly.type
_entity_poly.pdbx_seq_one_letter_code
_entity_poly.pdbx_strand_id
1 'polypeptide(L)'
;MLEFRSARLATIEAKAWDKALTEGVAQITNYAGKLAIRFAYTTNGQGIYGVDMDTGVEGEVTRYPTPLELWNRSFAAPNAWRDRFASVPFEDRGGYFLGRYYQDIAVERVLAAIADGSDRLLLTLATGTGKTFIAFQIAWKLFNTRWNLTDWKKEGEPLRRPRILFA
;
A
#
# COMPACT_ATOMS: atom_id res chain seq x y z
N MET A 1 -11.80 -5.45 -0.45
CA MET A 1 -10.39 -5.03 -0.61
C MET A 1 -9.51 -6.12 -0.03
N LEU A 2 -8.41 -6.45 -0.71
CA LEU A 2 -7.42 -7.43 -0.26
C LEU A 2 -6.19 -6.73 0.28
N GLU A 3 -5.86 -7.02 1.54
CA GLU A 3 -4.66 -6.54 2.21
C GLU A 3 -3.70 -7.70 2.49
N PHE A 4 -2.41 -7.46 2.28
CA PHE A 4 -1.35 -8.44 2.56
C PHE A 4 -0.07 -7.72 2.96
N ARG A 5 0.57 -8.15 4.05
CA ARG A 5 1.76 -7.49 4.63
C ARG A 5 1.55 -5.97 4.79
N SER A 6 0.40 -5.60 5.35
CA SER A 6 0.01 -4.19 5.54
C SER A 6 0.03 -3.32 4.27
N ALA A 7 -0.06 -3.93 3.09
CA ALA A 7 -0.24 -3.24 1.81
C ALA A 7 -1.57 -3.62 1.17
N ARG A 8 -2.25 -2.63 0.59
CA ARG A 8 -3.49 -2.83 -0.17
C ARG A 8 -3.14 -3.26 -1.59
N LEU A 9 -3.42 -4.52 -1.93
CA LEU A 9 -2.99 -5.10 -3.20
C LEU A 9 -4.07 -5.10 -4.27
N ALA A 10 -5.33 -5.34 -3.88
CA ALA A 10 -6.42 -5.41 -4.83
C ALA A 10 -7.76 -4.92 -4.27
N THR A 11 -8.63 -4.47 -5.16
CA THR A 11 -10.04 -4.17 -4.87
C THR A 11 -10.96 -4.91 -5.83
N ILE A 12 -12.17 -5.23 -5.36
CA ILE A 12 -13.15 -6.02 -6.10
C ILE A 12 -14.50 -5.31 -6.05
N GLU A 13 -15.16 -5.19 -7.20
CA GLU A 13 -16.56 -4.73 -7.34
C GLU A 13 -17.42 -5.91 -7.81
N ALA A 14 -18.46 -6.24 -7.05
CA ALA A 14 -19.45 -7.23 -7.45
C ALA A 14 -20.65 -6.54 -8.12
N LYS A 15 -21.16 -7.10 -9.22
CA LYS A 15 -22.41 -6.72 -9.88
C LYS A 15 -23.41 -7.87 -9.82
N ALA A 16 -24.67 -7.55 -10.09
CA ALA A 16 -25.72 -8.56 -10.17
C ALA A 16 -25.49 -9.51 -11.36
N TRP A 17 -26.02 -10.72 -11.26
CA TRP A 17 -25.78 -11.82 -12.20
C TRP A 17 -26.17 -11.50 -13.65
N ASP A 18 -27.19 -10.66 -13.83
CA ASP A 18 -27.73 -10.24 -15.12
C ASP A 18 -26.95 -9.09 -15.76
N LYS A 19 -25.97 -8.51 -15.05
CA LYS A 19 -25.17 -7.38 -15.54
C LYS A 19 -23.96 -7.84 -16.34
N ALA A 20 -23.55 -6.98 -17.26
CA ALA A 20 -22.32 -7.20 -18.01
C ALA A 20 -21.12 -7.17 -17.06
N LEU A 21 -20.15 -8.05 -17.31
CA LEU A 21 -18.95 -8.17 -16.49
C LEU A 21 -18.17 -6.84 -16.44
N THR A 22 -18.20 -6.04 -17.50
CA THR A 22 -17.51 -4.74 -17.59
C THR A 22 -18.27 -3.58 -16.95
N GLU A 23 -19.52 -3.75 -16.51
CA GLU A 23 -20.36 -2.67 -15.96
C GLU A 23 -19.75 -2.03 -14.69
N GLY A 24 -18.96 -2.80 -13.93
CA GLY A 24 -18.25 -2.31 -12.74
C GLY A 24 -16.90 -1.64 -13.02
N VAL A 25 -16.34 -1.73 -14.23
CA VAL A 25 -14.94 -1.35 -14.52
C VAL A 25 -14.66 0.11 -14.20
N ALA A 26 -15.46 1.04 -14.75
CA ALA A 26 -15.24 2.47 -14.52
C ALA A 26 -15.29 2.84 -13.03
N GLN A 27 -16.23 2.24 -12.29
CA GLN A 27 -16.40 2.48 -10.86
C GLN A 27 -15.21 1.93 -10.06
N ILE A 28 -14.79 0.68 -10.33
CA ILE A 28 -13.71 0.05 -9.58
C ILE A 28 -12.36 0.67 -9.89
N THR A 29 -12.10 1.06 -11.14
CA THR A 29 -10.90 1.80 -11.56
C THR A 29 -10.83 3.16 -10.87
N ASN A 30 -11.94 3.90 -10.76
CA ASN A 30 -11.99 5.16 -10.03
C ASN A 30 -11.69 4.97 -8.53
N TYR A 31 -12.27 3.94 -7.93
CA TYR A 31 -12.06 3.63 -6.52
C TYR A 31 -10.62 3.17 -6.23
N ALA A 32 -10.07 2.29 -7.08
CA ALA A 32 -8.69 1.85 -7.01
C ALA A 32 -7.71 3.02 -7.12
N GLY A 33 -7.96 3.96 -8.03
CA GLY A 33 -7.18 5.19 -8.16
C GLY A 33 -7.18 6.04 -6.89
N LYS A 34 -8.35 6.23 -6.25
CA LYS A 34 -8.45 6.97 -4.97
C LYS A 34 -7.71 6.29 -3.82
N LEU A 35 -7.73 4.96 -3.80
CA LEU A 35 -7.05 4.16 -2.79
C LEU A 35 -5.57 3.87 -3.11
N ALA A 36 -5.07 4.34 -4.26
CA ALA A 36 -3.75 4.01 -4.79
C ALA A 36 -3.48 2.49 -4.86
N ILE A 37 -4.50 1.71 -5.23
CA ILE A 37 -4.43 0.26 -5.40
C ILE A 37 -4.16 -0.08 -6.86
N ARG A 38 -3.19 -0.95 -7.10
CA ARG A 38 -2.78 -1.34 -8.46
C ARG A 38 -3.77 -2.26 -9.17
N PHE A 39 -4.32 -3.26 -8.48
CA PHE A 39 -5.17 -4.26 -9.13
C PHE A 39 -6.64 -4.04 -8.81
N ALA A 40 -7.45 -3.86 -9.85
CA ALA A 40 -8.89 -3.71 -9.75
C ALA A 40 -9.58 -4.88 -10.44
N TYR A 41 -10.56 -5.50 -9.77
CA TYR A 41 -11.33 -6.59 -10.35
C TYR A 41 -12.82 -6.30 -10.28
N THR A 42 -13.56 -6.79 -11.26
CA THR A 42 -15.02 -6.83 -11.21
C THR A 42 -15.54 -8.22 -11.54
N THR A 43 -16.64 -8.60 -10.91
CA THR A 43 -17.28 -9.90 -11.11
C THR A 43 -18.80 -9.76 -11.05
N ASN A 44 -19.51 -10.55 -11.85
CA ASN A 44 -20.97 -10.71 -11.79
C ASN A 44 -21.36 -12.13 -11.31
N GLY A 45 -20.40 -12.91 -10.81
CA GLY A 45 -20.59 -14.32 -10.44
C GLY A 45 -20.40 -15.33 -11.58
N GLN A 46 -20.37 -14.88 -12.85
CA GLN A 46 -20.11 -15.74 -14.02
C GLN A 46 -18.65 -15.69 -14.46
N GLY A 47 -18.01 -14.54 -14.31
CA GLY A 47 -16.62 -14.31 -14.69
C GLY A 47 -15.94 -13.27 -13.82
N ILE A 48 -14.66 -13.01 -14.11
CA ILE A 48 -13.84 -12.00 -13.44
C ILE A 48 -13.15 -11.19 -14.53
N TYR A 49 -13.23 -9.87 -14.41
CA TYR A 49 -12.50 -8.95 -15.27
C TYR A 49 -11.51 -8.17 -14.42
N GLY A 50 -10.25 -8.19 -14.81
CA GLY A 50 -9.15 -7.55 -14.10
C GLY A 50 -8.60 -6.35 -14.87
N VAL A 51 -8.17 -5.34 -14.13
CA VAL A 51 -7.48 -4.14 -14.63
C VAL A 51 -6.22 -3.94 -13.80
N ASP A 52 -5.07 -3.86 -14.46
CA ASP A 52 -3.80 -3.42 -13.86
C ASP A 52 -3.65 -1.92 -14.09
N MET A 53 -3.81 -1.13 -13.02
CA MET A 53 -3.80 0.33 -13.04
C MET A 53 -2.44 0.92 -13.43
N ASP A 54 -1.34 0.17 -13.29
CA ASP A 54 0.01 0.64 -13.62
C ASP A 54 0.34 0.40 -15.10
N THR A 55 -0.02 -0.78 -15.63
CA THR A 55 0.31 -1.16 -17.02
C THR A 55 -0.79 -0.82 -18.01
N GLY A 56 -2.02 -0.56 -17.54
CA GLY A 56 -3.21 -0.36 -18.36
C GLY A 56 -3.75 -1.65 -18.99
N VAL A 57 -3.16 -2.81 -18.67
CA VAL A 57 -3.64 -4.10 -19.17
C VAL A 57 -4.94 -4.47 -18.47
N GLU A 58 -5.98 -4.72 -19.25
CA GLU A 58 -7.28 -5.18 -18.77
C GLU A 58 -7.81 -6.36 -19.59
N GLY A 59 -8.65 -7.18 -18.96
CA GLY A 59 -9.26 -8.33 -19.60
C GLY A 59 -9.86 -9.34 -18.63
N GLU A 60 -10.47 -10.37 -19.19
CA GLU A 60 -10.99 -11.47 -18.40
C GLU A 60 -9.87 -12.31 -17.78
N VAL A 61 -10.07 -12.72 -16.53
CA VAL A 61 -9.14 -13.59 -15.80
C VAL A 61 -9.88 -14.83 -15.31
N THR A 62 -9.21 -15.98 -15.38
CA THR A 62 -9.83 -17.26 -15.01
C THR A 62 -9.91 -17.49 -13.51
N ARG A 63 -9.08 -16.79 -12.72
CA ARG A 63 -9.08 -16.82 -11.26
C ARG A 63 -8.55 -15.51 -10.69
N TYR A 64 -8.89 -15.23 -9.43
CA TYR A 64 -8.18 -14.22 -8.66
C TYR A 64 -6.73 -14.67 -8.42
N PRO A 65 -5.73 -13.81 -8.68
CA PRO A 65 -4.37 -14.11 -8.24
C PRO A 65 -4.28 -14.14 -6.72
N THR A 66 -3.40 -14.98 -6.19
CA THR A 66 -3.12 -15.08 -4.75
C THR A 66 -2.49 -13.79 -4.22
N PRO A 67 -2.58 -13.51 -2.91
CA PRO A 67 -1.93 -12.34 -2.31
C PRO A 67 -0.43 -12.26 -2.61
N LEU A 68 0.27 -13.41 -2.64
CA LEU A 68 1.69 -13.48 -2.98
C LEU A 68 1.95 -13.19 -4.46
N GLU A 69 1.12 -13.69 -5.38
CA GLU A 69 1.22 -13.35 -6.80
C GLU A 69 1.02 -11.85 -7.03
N LEU A 70 0.03 -11.22 -6.38
CA LEU A 70 -0.20 -9.78 -6.48
C LEU A 70 0.96 -8.98 -5.88
N TRP A 71 1.49 -9.41 -4.72
CA TRP A 71 2.67 -8.79 -4.11
C TRP A 71 3.85 -8.82 -5.06
N ASN A 72 4.20 -9.98 -5.62
CA ASN A 72 5.32 -10.13 -6.54
C ASN A 72 5.15 -9.33 -7.84
N ARG A 73 3.92 -9.18 -8.33
CA ARG A 73 3.63 -8.33 -9.50
C ARG A 73 3.80 -6.84 -9.19
N SER A 74 3.35 -6.39 -8.02
CA SER A 74 3.53 -5.01 -7.55
C SER A 74 5.00 -4.67 -7.28
N PHE A 75 5.76 -5.67 -6.83
CA PHE A 75 7.07 -5.48 -6.22
C PHE A 75 8.12 -6.41 -6.83
N ALA A 76 8.25 -6.39 -8.16
CA ALA A 76 9.13 -7.29 -8.90
C ALA A 76 10.61 -7.15 -8.52
N ALA A 77 11.07 -5.93 -8.23
CA ALA A 77 12.42 -5.70 -7.72
C ALA A 77 12.46 -5.98 -6.21
N PRO A 78 13.37 -6.85 -5.72
CA PRO A 78 13.59 -7.04 -4.29
C PRO A 78 14.02 -5.73 -3.63
N ASN A 79 13.36 -5.38 -2.53
CA ASN A 79 13.73 -4.24 -1.69
C ASN A 79 13.55 -4.65 -0.23
N ALA A 80 14.68 -4.88 0.46
CA ALA A 80 14.67 -5.36 1.85
C ALA A 80 13.99 -4.39 2.80
N TRP A 81 14.09 -3.07 2.57
CA TRP A 81 13.46 -2.06 3.42
C TRP A 81 11.96 -2.01 3.25
N ARG A 82 11.45 -2.04 2.00
CA ARG A 82 10.02 -2.16 1.73
C ARG A 82 9.44 -3.38 2.45
N ASP A 83 10.08 -4.54 2.32
CA ASP A 83 9.59 -5.79 2.89
C ASP A 83 9.61 -5.74 4.43
N ARG A 84 10.63 -5.11 5.04
CA ARG A 84 10.68 -4.83 6.49
C ARG A 84 9.59 -3.86 6.94
N PHE A 85 9.37 -2.76 6.21
CA PHE A 85 8.32 -1.79 6.55
C PHE A 85 6.92 -2.41 6.47
N ALA A 86 6.72 -3.29 5.51
CA ALA A 86 5.48 -4.05 5.31
C ALA A 86 5.22 -5.10 6.41
N SER A 87 6.27 -5.62 7.07
CA SER A 87 6.10 -6.62 8.14
C SER A 87 5.62 -6.03 9.46
N VAL A 88 5.72 -4.71 9.65
CA VAL A 88 5.24 -4.02 10.85
C VAL A 88 3.84 -3.46 10.57
N PRO A 89 2.78 -3.82 11.32
CA PRO A 89 1.46 -3.23 11.12
C PRO A 89 1.42 -1.76 11.54
N PHE A 90 0.40 -1.03 11.06
CA PHE A 90 0.09 0.30 11.59
C PHE A 90 -0.29 0.20 13.07
N GLU A 91 0.10 1.18 13.88
CA GLU A 91 -0.29 1.25 15.28
C GLU A 91 -1.73 1.76 15.38
N ASP A 92 -2.63 0.95 15.91
CA ASP A 92 -4.08 1.21 15.94
C ASP A 92 -4.63 1.47 17.35
N ARG A 93 -3.77 1.48 18.39
CA ARG A 93 -4.15 1.55 19.81
C ARG A 93 -5.26 0.56 20.18
N GLY A 94 -5.14 -0.70 19.75
CA GLY A 94 -6.16 -1.73 20.04
C GLY A 94 -7.45 -1.51 19.25
N GLY A 95 -7.33 -1.00 18.02
CA GLY A 95 -8.44 -0.77 17.09
C GLY A 95 -9.21 0.53 17.30
N TYR A 96 -8.87 1.35 18.31
CA TYR A 96 -9.54 2.63 18.55
C TYR A 96 -9.12 3.73 17.56
N PHE A 97 -7.97 3.57 16.90
CA PHE A 97 -7.37 4.61 16.07
C PHE A 97 -7.00 4.10 14.68
N LEU A 98 -8.02 3.92 13.82
CA LEU A 98 -7.82 3.57 12.41
C LEU A 98 -7.50 4.81 11.57
N GLY A 99 -6.44 4.72 10.77
CA GLY A 99 -6.07 5.75 9.80
C GLY A 99 -7.13 5.92 8.71
N ARG A 100 -7.26 7.14 8.17
CA ARG A 100 -8.03 7.36 6.94
C ARG A 100 -7.20 6.91 5.74
N TYR A 101 -7.85 6.45 4.67
CA TYR A 101 -7.15 5.88 3.51
C TYR A 101 -6.01 6.76 2.96
N TYR A 102 -6.22 8.07 2.87
CA TYR A 102 -5.21 9.00 2.36
C TYR A 102 -4.01 9.19 3.31
N GLN A 103 -4.19 8.96 4.62
CA GLN A 103 -3.11 9.00 5.60
C GLN A 103 -2.23 7.77 5.42
N ASP A 104 -2.82 6.60 5.22
CA ASP A 104 -2.09 5.36 4.97
C ASP A 104 -1.30 5.47 3.67
N ILE A 105 -1.92 5.98 2.59
CA ILE A 105 -1.25 6.24 1.30
C ILE A 105 -0.06 7.19 1.50
N ALA A 106 -0.23 8.26 2.30
CA ALA A 106 0.85 9.19 2.57
C ALA A 106 2.02 8.53 3.31
N VAL A 107 1.74 7.68 4.31
CA VAL A 107 2.76 6.92 5.04
C VAL A 107 3.47 5.94 4.10
N GLU A 108 2.71 5.17 3.31
CA GLU A 108 3.25 4.19 2.35
C GLU A 108 4.16 4.85 1.32
N ARG A 109 3.75 6.00 0.76
CA ARG A 109 4.57 6.77 -0.20
C ARG A 109 5.87 7.27 0.41
N VAL A 110 5.84 7.75 1.66
CA VAL A 110 7.06 8.18 2.37
C VAL A 110 7.99 6.99 2.62
N LEU A 111 7.46 5.87 3.11
CA LEU A 111 8.26 4.67 3.38
C LEU A 111 8.86 4.07 2.09
N ALA A 112 8.11 4.08 0.98
CA ALA A 112 8.61 3.64 -0.31
C ALA A 112 9.78 4.52 -0.79
N ALA A 113 9.62 5.85 -0.75
CA ALA A 113 10.70 6.75 -1.16
C ALA A 113 11.94 6.67 -0.24
N ILE A 114 11.77 6.42 1.06
CA ILE A 114 12.88 6.11 1.98
C ILE A 114 13.56 4.79 1.58
N ALA A 115 12.77 3.75 1.27
CA ALA A 115 13.29 2.45 0.82
C ALA A 115 14.04 2.55 -0.52
N ASP A 116 13.70 3.53 -1.36
CA ASP A 116 14.39 3.86 -2.61
C ASP A 116 15.58 4.82 -2.43
N GLY A 117 15.89 5.19 -1.18
CA GLY A 117 17.06 5.99 -0.82
C GLY A 117 16.91 7.50 -0.98
N SER A 118 15.68 8.00 -0.97
CA SER A 118 15.42 9.44 -0.97
C SER A 118 15.74 10.07 0.39
N ASP A 119 16.76 10.92 0.43
CA ASP A 119 17.18 11.62 1.65
C ASP A 119 16.29 12.82 2.00
N ARG A 120 15.47 13.31 1.05
CA ARG A 120 14.59 14.47 1.23
C ARG A 120 13.24 14.22 0.56
N LEU A 121 12.16 14.46 1.30
CA LEU A 121 10.80 14.27 0.82
C LEU A 121 9.96 15.49 1.21
N LEU A 122 8.99 15.85 0.37
CA LEU A 122 7.98 16.87 0.66
C LEU A 122 6.60 16.22 0.63
N LEU A 123 5.82 16.40 1.70
CA LEU A 123 4.46 15.90 1.80
C LEU A 123 3.49 17.07 1.96
N THR A 124 2.67 17.31 0.94
CA THR A 124 1.71 18.42 0.94
C THR A 124 0.37 17.97 1.51
N LEU A 125 0.01 18.49 2.68
CA LEU A 125 -1.21 18.14 3.41
C LEU A 125 -1.92 19.39 3.92
N ALA A 126 -3.24 19.49 3.66
CA ALA A 126 -4.06 20.56 4.21
C ALA A 126 -4.09 20.56 5.76
N THR A 127 -4.48 21.67 6.37
CA THR A 127 -4.65 21.76 7.83
C THR A 127 -5.85 20.93 8.28
N GLY A 128 -5.73 20.24 9.42
CA GLY A 128 -6.79 19.36 9.93
C GLY A 128 -6.85 17.94 9.35
N THR A 129 -5.96 17.57 8.43
CA THR A 129 -5.95 16.21 7.81
C THR A 129 -5.16 15.16 8.59
N GLY A 130 -4.70 15.49 9.81
CA GLY A 130 -3.99 14.53 10.67
C GLY A 130 -2.50 14.36 10.34
N LYS A 131 -1.78 15.44 10.00
CA LYS A 131 -0.32 15.45 9.81
C LYS A 131 0.44 14.75 10.95
N THR A 132 0.04 14.99 12.19
CA THR A 132 0.64 14.36 13.39
C THR A 132 0.49 12.85 13.37
N PHE A 133 -0.66 12.33 12.93
CA PHE A 133 -0.90 10.90 12.82
C PHE A 133 0.01 10.27 11.75
N ILE A 134 0.11 10.90 10.58
CA ILE A 134 1.00 10.44 9.50
C ILE A 134 2.46 10.43 9.98
N ALA A 135 2.91 11.52 10.60
CA ALA A 135 4.26 11.65 11.14
C ALA A 135 4.57 10.56 12.19
N PHE A 136 3.61 10.28 13.08
CA PHE A 136 3.70 9.22 14.07
C PHE A 136 3.81 7.83 13.42
N GLN A 137 2.96 7.50 12.46
CA GLN A 137 2.98 6.18 11.80
C GLN A 137 4.28 5.94 11.01
N ILE A 138 4.82 6.98 10.36
CA ILE A 138 6.14 6.91 9.71
C ILE A 138 7.20 6.56 10.76
N ALA A 139 7.25 7.29 11.86
CA ALA A 139 8.23 7.02 12.91
C ALA A 139 8.04 5.65 13.56
N TRP A 140 6.81 5.22 13.78
CA TRP A 140 6.47 3.89 14.30
C TRP A 140 7.06 2.78 13.43
N LYS A 141 6.85 2.85 12.11
CA LYS A 141 7.36 1.87 11.14
C LYS A 141 8.87 1.88 11.09
N LEU A 142 9.51 3.05 11.00
CA LEU A 142 10.98 3.18 11.01
C LEU A 142 11.59 2.63 12.31
N PHE A 143 10.98 2.92 13.46
CA PHE A 143 11.48 2.52 14.76
C PHE A 143 11.42 1.01 14.98
N ASN A 144 10.28 0.39 14.67
CA ASN A 144 10.08 -1.05 14.86
C ASN A 144 10.82 -1.90 13.84
N THR A 145 11.11 -1.36 12.65
CA THR A 145 12.00 -2.00 11.66
C THR A 145 13.48 -1.72 11.88
N ARG A 146 13.82 -0.92 12.91
CA ARG A 146 15.20 -0.51 13.25
C ARG A 146 15.92 0.21 12.09
N TRP A 147 15.19 0.88 11.21
CA TRP A 147 15.79 1.68 10.16
C TRP A 147 16.73 2.74 10.73
N ASN A 148 17.94 2.90 10.18
CA ASN A 148 18.88 3.90 10.67
C ASN A 148 19.91 4.31 9.60
N LEU A 149 20.47 5.51 9.74
CA LEU A 149 21.40 6.10 8.77
C LEU A 149 22.71 5.31 8.56
N THR A 150 23.10 4.45 9.51
CA THR A 150 24.36 3.69 9.44
C THR A 150 24.19 2.37 8.69
N ASP A 151 23.03 1.73 8.83
CA ASP A 151 22.79 0.37 8.36
C ASP A 151 21.90 0.34 7.11
N TRP A 152 21.20 1.43 6.76
CA TRP A 152 20.21 1.38 5.67
C TRP A 152 20.78 1.07 4.29
N LYS A 153 22.07 1.36 4.04
CA LYS A 153 22.79 0.98 2.81
C LYS A 153 23.59 -0.31 2.93
N LYS A 154 23.64 -0.92 4.12
CA LYS A 154 24.43 -2.13 4.38
C LYS A 154 23.55 -3.36 4.20
N GLU A 155 24.17 -4.44 3.74
CA GLU A 155 23.55 -5.75 3.76
C GLU A 155 23.59 -6.33 5.18
N GLY A 156 22.46 -6.87 5.65
CA GLY A 156 22.34 -7.51 6.97
C GLY A 156 21.17 -7.01 7.83
N GLU A 157 21.10 -7.52 9.06
CA GLU A 157 20.09 -7.11 10.05
C GLU A 157 20.49 -5.79 10.73
N PRO A 158 19.63 -4.76 10.74
CA PRO A 158 19.91 -3.51 11.43
C PRO A 158 19.93 -3.72 12.95
N LEU A 159 21.01 -3.30 13.60
CA LEU A 159 21.22 -3.56 15.03
C LEU A 159 20.57 -2.50 15.91
N ARG A 160 20.55 -1.25 15.46
CA ARG A 160 20.16 -0.08 16.26
C ARG A 160 18.85 0.53 15.79
N ARG A 161 18.06 1.03 16.74
CA ARG A 161 16.86 1.82 16.43
C ARG A 161 17.23 3.24 15.98
N PRO A 162 16.42 3.88 15.13
CA PRO A 162 16.64 5.26 14.71
C PRO A 162 16.51 6.23 15.87
N ARG A 163 17.16 7.38 15.72
CA ARG A 163 16.84 8.60 16.47
C ARG A 163 15.99 9.48 15.55
N ILE A 164 14.76 9.77 15.97
CA ILE A 164 13.79 10.53 15.18
C ILE A 164 13.50 11.83 15.93
N LEU A 165 13.69 12.96 15.24
CA LEU A 165 13.39 14.29 15.76
C LEU A 165 12.16 14.82 15.02
N PHE A 166 11.16 15.26 15.78
CA PHE A 166 10.03 16.04 15.26
C PHE A 166 10.24 17.50 15.65
N ALA A 167 10.17 18.39 14.66
CA ALA A 167 10.30 19.83 14.82
C ALA A 167 9.14 20.55 14.11
#